data_AF-A0AAW1KRX9-F1
#
_entry.id   AF-A0AAW1KRX9-F1
#
_cell.length_a   1.000
_cell.length_b   1.000
_cell.length_c   1.000
_cell.angle_alpha   90.00
_cell.angle_beta   90.00
_cell.angle_gamma   90.00
#
_symmetry.space_group_name_H-M   'P 1'
#
loop_
_entity.id
_entity.type
_entity.pdbx_description
1 polymer ?
#
loop_
_entity_poly.entity_id
_entity_poly.type
_entity_poly.pdbx_seq_one_letter_code
_entity_poly.pdbx_strand_id
1 'polypeptide(L)' 'MIIEEFQKCHAEHPYGKFFGSCTELKIKLDRCFRQEKAVKRKINFEESKKLKETLQAYRKETAEQS' A
#
# COMPACT_ATOMS: atom_id res chain seq x y z
N MET A 1 -19.85 1.57 2.63
CA MET A 1 -18.37 1.44 2.75
C MET A 1 -17.73 2.83 2.65
N ILE A 2 -16.64 3.15 3.37
CA ILE A 2 -16.03 4.50 3.35
C ILE A 2 -15.67 4.97 1.93
N ILE A 3 -15.27 4.03 1.06
CA ILE A 3 -14.95 4.30 -0.35
C ILE A 3 -16.19 4.81 -1.12
N GLU A 4 -17.35 4.19 -0.94
CA GLU A 4 -18.59 4.57 -1.63
C GLU A 4 -19.08 5.93 -1.16
N GLU A 5 -18.99 6.20 0.14
CA GLU A 5 -19.37 7.50 0.72
C GLU A 5 -18.46 8.62 0.23
N PHE A 6 -17.16 8.34 0.13
CA PHE A 6 -16.20 9.29 -0.45
C PHE A 6 -16.49 9.56 -1.94
N GLN A 7 -16.83 8.52 -2.71
CA GLN A 7 -17.22 8.66 -4.12
C GLN A 7 -18.53 9.44 -4.28
N LYS A 8 -19.53 9.18 -3.43
CA LYS A 8 -20.79 9.94 -3.41
C LYS A 8 -20.54 11.41 -3.09
N CYS A 9 -19.74 11.71 -2.07
CA CYS A 9 -19.37 13.09 -1.72
C CYS A 9 -18.69 13.81 -2.90
N HIS A 10 -17.81 13.12 -3.63
CA HIS A 10 -17.17 13.68 -4.83
C HIS A 10 -18.16 13.91 -5.99
N ALA A 11 -19.16 13.04 -6.15
CA ALA A 11 -20.19 13.17 -7.18
C ALA A 11 -21.17 14.31 -6.88
N GLU A 12 -21.54 14.50 -5.61
CA GLU A 12 -22.45 15.56 -5.15
C GLU A 12 -21.76 16.93 -5.05
N HIS A 13 -20.43 16.94 -4.86
CA HIS A 13 -19.65 18.17 -4.73
C HIS A 13 -18.54 18.27 -5.80
N PRO A 14 -18.90 18.37 -7.09
CA PRO A 14 -17.92 18.44 -8.18
C PRO A 14 -16.97 19.64 -8.06
N TYR A 15 -17.45 20.76 -7.50
CA TYR A 15 -16.64 21.95 -7.18
C TYR A 15 -16.17 22.00 -5.71
N GLY A 16 -16.88 21.32 -4.79
CA GLY A 16 -16.57 21.30 -3.35
C GLY A 16 -15.35 20.46 -2.98
N LYS A 17 -14.82 19.67 -3.92
CA LYS A 17 -13.50 19.01 -3.81
C LYS A 17 -12.38 19.98 -3.44
N PHE A 18 -12.46 21.23 -3.87
CA PHE A 18 -11.46 22.27 -3.59
C PHE A 18 -11.71 23.03 -2.28
N PHE A 19 -12.89 22.86 -1.66
CA PHE A 19 -13.29 23.55 -0.43
C PHE A 19 -13.29 22.64 0.81
N GLY A 20 -12.87 21.38 0.65
CA GLY A 20 -12.72 20.45 1.77
C GLY A 20 -14.01 19.77 2.24
N SER A 21 -15.10 19.82 1.48
CA SER A 21 -16.40 19.19 1.82
C SER A 21 -16.29 17.68 2.09
N CYS A 22 -15.31 17.01 1.49
CA CYS A 22 -15.09 15.57 1.64
C CYS A 22 -13.86 15.21 2.50
N THR A 23 -13.27 16.18 3.21
CA THR A 23 -12.00 15.99 3.93
C THR A 23 -12.09 14.92 5.03
N GLU A 24 -13.17 14.89 5.80
CA GLU A 24 -13.34 13.90 6.87
C GLU A 24 -13.43 12.46 6.33
N LEU A 25 -14.17 12.27 5.24
CA LEU A 25 -14.25 10.99 4.54
C LEU A 25 -12.89 10.59 3.96
N LYS A 26 -12.15 11.55 3.40
CA LYS A 26 -10.78 11.35 2.91
C LYS A 26 -9.83 10.90 4.02
N ILE A 27 -9.86 11.54 5.20
CA ILE A 27 -8.98 11.21 6.32
C ILE A 27 -9.24 9.77 6.79
N LYS A 28 -10.50 9.37 6.92
CA LYS A 28 -10.88 7.99 7.30
C LYS A 28 -10.41 6.98 6.26
N LEU A 29 -10.59 7.29 4.98
CA LEU A 29 -10.14 6.46 3.86
C LEU A 29 -8.62 6.30 3.87
N ASP A 30 -7.89 7.41 3.99
CA ASP A 30 -6.42 7.42 4.02
C ASP A 30 -5.88 6.64 5.22
N ARG A 31 -6.54 6.72 6.38
CA ARG A 31 -6.15 5.94 7.56
C ARG A 31 -6.24 4.44 7.30
N CYS A 32 -7.33 3.98 6.68
CA CYS A 32 -7.52 2.59 6.31
C CYS A 32 -6.42 2.13 5.34
N PHE A 33 -6.20 2.86 4.25
CA PHE A 33 -5.16 2.50 3.27
C PHE A 33 -3.75 2.55 3.84
N ARG A 34 -3.45 3.46 4.77
CA ARG A 34 -2.16 3.48 5.46
C ARG A 34 -1.94 2.24 6.30
N GLN A 35 -2.96 1.76 7.00
CA GLN A 35 -2.89 0.52 7.77
C GLN A 35 -2.66 -0.69 6.87
N GLU A 36 -3.45 -0.83 5.80
CA GLU A 36 -3.27 -1.91 4.83
C GLU A 36 -1.89 -1.87 4.17
N LYS A 37 -1.43 -0.69 3.76
CA LYS A 37 -0.10 -0.51 3.18
C LYS A 37 1.01 -0.88 4.16
N ALA A 38 0.86 -0.58 5.45
CA ALA A 38 1.83 -0.96 6.47
C ALA A 38 1.91 -2.49 6.64
N VAL A 39 0.76 -3.18 6.64
CA VAL A 39 0.71 -4.65 6.70
C VAL A 39 1.38 -5.25 5.46
N LYS A 40 0.96 -4.85 4.26
CA LYS A 40 1.55 -5.34 3.00
C LYS A 40 3.05 -5.07 2.92
N ARG A 41 3.51 -3.91 3.39
CA ARG A 41 4.94 -3.57 3.41
C ARG A 41 5.75 -4.54 4.27
N LYS A 42 5.22 -4.99 5.41
CA LYS A 42 5.90 -5.97 6.28
C LYS A 42 6.03 -7.32 5.58
N ILE A 43 4.93 -7.80 5.00
CA ILE A 43 4.91 -9.08 4.27
C ILE A 43 5.89 -9.04 3.09
N ASN A 44 5.80 -8.02 2.25
CA ASN A 44 6.70 -7.87 1.09
C ASN A 44 8.17 -7.77 1.50
N PHE A 45 8.46 -7.15 2.64
CA PHE A 45 9.83 -7.06 3.15
C PHE A 45 10.38 -8.44 3.55
N GLU A 46 9.58 -9.26 4.25
CA GLU A 46 9.97 -10.61 4.63
C GLU A 46 10.17 -11.52 3.41
N GLU A 47 9.25 -11.47 2.45
CA GLU A 47 9.36 -12.21 1.19
C GLU A 47 10.59 -11.80 0.39
N SER A 48 10.82 -10.49 0.25
CA SER A 48 12.00 -9.95 -0.44
C SER A 48 13.29 -10.35 0.25
N LYS A 49 13.31 -10.40 1.60
CA LYS A 49 14.45 -10.84 2.38
C LYS A 49 14.77 -12.32 2.12
N LYS A 50 13.77 -13.20 2.21
CA LYS A 50 13.93 -14.63 1.95
C LYS A 50 14.45 -14.88 0.53
N LEU A 51 13.83 -14.24 -0.46
CA LEU A 51 14.25 -14.36 -1.86
C LEU A 51 15.71 -13.92 -2.03
N LYS A 52 16.10 -12.79 -1.43
CA LYS A 52 17.47 -12.29 -1.49
C LYS A 52 18.47 -13.29 -0.89
N GLU A 53 18.15 -13.89 0.26
CA GLU A 53 18.99 -14.89 0.92
C GLU A 53 19.14 -16.14 0.05
N THR A 54 18.05 -16.66 -0.53
CA THR A 54 18.09 -17.81 -1.45
C THR A 54 18.94 -17.53 -2.69
N LEU A 55 18.77 -16.35 -3.31
CA LEU A 55 19.55 -15.96 -4.48
C LEU A 55 21.04 -15.80 -4.16
N GLN A 56 21.38 -15.31 -2.97
CA GLN A 56 22.76 -15.19 -2.52
C GLN A 56 23.41 -16.56 -2.27
N ALA A 57 22.70 -17.50 -1.66
CA ALA A 57 23.18 -18.86 -1.47
C ALA A 57 23.46 -19.56 -2.81
N TYR A 58 22.48 -19.53 -3.72
CA TYR A 58 22.61 -20.09 -5.06
C TYR A 58 23.81 -19.52 -5.83
N ARG A 59 24.04 -18.20 -5.75
CA ARG A 59 25.19 -17.55 -6.39
C ARG A 59 26.53 -18.03 -5.82
N LYS A 60 26.62 -18.27 -4.52
CA LYS A 60 27.84 -18.79 -3.88
C LYS A 60 28.10 -20.23 -4.29
N GLU A 61 27.08 -21.08 -4.25
CA GLU A 61 27.17 -22.48 -4.68
C GLU A 61 27.63 -22.57 -6.15
N THR A 62 27.06 -21.76 -7.03
CA THR A 62 27.45 -21.74 -8.45
C THR A 62 28.90 -21.26 -8.64
N ALA A 63 29.34 -20.28 -7.86
CA ALA A 63 30.71 -19.76 -7.92
C ALA A 63 31.76 -20.73 -7.33
N GLU A 64 31.39 -21.55 -6.35
CA GLU A 64 32.25 -22.59 -5.77
C GLU A 64 32.32 -23.86 -6.63
N GLN A 65 31.32 -24.09 -7.49
CA GLN A 65 31.28 -25.20 -8.45
C GLN A 65 31.96 -24.89 -9.80
N SER A 66 32.40 -23.64 -10.02
CA SER A 66 33.10 -23.18 -11.24
C SER A 66 34.61 -23.13 -11.01
#